data_AF-A0A7V0TAZ9-F1
#
_entry.id   AF-A0A7V0TAZ9-F1
#
_cell.length_a   1.000
_cell.length_b   1.000
_cell.length_c   1.000
_cell.angle_alpha   90.00
_cell.angle_beta   90.00
_cell.angle_gamma   90.00
#
_symmetry.space_group_name_H-M   'P 1'
#
loop_
_entity.id
_entity.type
_entity.pdbx_description
1 polymer ?
#
loop_
_entity_poly.entity_id
_entity_poly.type
_entity_poly.pdbx_seq_one_letter_code
_entity_poly.pdbx_strand_id
1 'polypeptide(L)'
;MKYFCLIISLLAALPLYGDYLLEWQVTQDYYEKGLPFFDINGDGTPELCKYWGNTVTFFDGTQDWAIIWELEAQGFDELLLWDFFQLDGQKKALCFANMIYEETSTTVRVYDLYSDTPLWQTRSLNGYYSYATITDLDKQSGDEILFGLNEYHSNTDSYTSRLYILDAATGSSQFVSETFGGYMIGPYAGDYDGDGFKEILINI
;
A
#
# COMPACT_ATOMS: atom_id res chain seq x y z
N MET A 1 -46.65 43.41 -40.44
CA MET A 1 -45.92 43.47 -39.15
C MET A 1 -46.31 42.23 -38.36
N LYS A 2 -45.62 41.08 -38.42
CA LYS A 2 -44.27 40.73 -37.93
C LYS A 2 -44.02 41.15 -36.47
N TYR A 3 -44.23 40.21 -35.53
CA TYR A 3 -43.52 39.92 -34.26
C TYR A 3 -44.15 38.58 -33.78
N PHE A 4 -43.57 37.38 -33.85
CA PHE A 4 -42.32 36.83 -33.29
C PHE A 4 -42.13 37.15 -31.80
N CYS A 5 -42.58 36.25 -30.93
CA CYS A 5 -42.03 36.12 -29.58
C CYS A 5 -41.65 34.66 -29.35
N LEU A 6 -40.35 34.49 -29.26
CA LEU A 6 -39.55 33.31 -28.98
C LEU A 6 -39.88 32.82 -27.55
N ILE A 7 -40.38 31.59 -27.40
CA ILE A 7 -40.41 30.93 -26.09
C ILE A 7 -38.98 30.44 -25.83
N ILE A 8 -38.23 31.20 -25.04
CA ILE A 8 -36.94 30.76 -24.50
C ILE A 8 -37.27 29.77 -23.39
N SER A 9 -37.05 28.49 -23.66
CA SER A 9 -36.94 27.45 -22.64
C SER A 9 -35.72 27.76 -21.77
N LEU A 10 -35.96 28.30 -20.57
CA LEU A 10 -34.96 28.33 -19.50
C LEU A 10 -34.69 26.86 -19.09
N LEU A 11 -33.60 26.27 -19.60
CA LEU A 11 -32.94 25.19 -18.88
C LEU A 11 -32.37 25.82 -17.61
N ALA A 12 -33.04 25.59 -16.49
CA ALA A 12 -32.43 25.82 -15.18
C ALA A 12 -31.23 24.87 -15.07
N ALA A 13 -30.02 25.43 -15.18
CA ALA A 13 -28.83 24.77 -14.69
C ALA A 13 -29.00 24.64 -13.17
N LEU A 14 -29.47 23.48 -12.71
CA LEU A 14 -29.42 23.16 -11.30
C LEU A 14 -27.93 23.06 -10.92
N PRO A 15 -27.46 23.81 -9.91
CA PRO A 15 -26.16 23.54 -9.36
C PRO A 15 -26.19 22.13 -8.76
N LEU A 16 -25.42 21.21 -9.35
CA LEU A 16 -25.04 19.97 -8.69
C LEU A 16 -24.18 20.35 -7.48
N TYR A 17 -24.85 20.63 -6.36
CA TYR A 17 -24.19 20.56 -5.07
C TYR A 17 -23.93 19.08 -4.81
N GLY A 18 -22.65 18.69 -4.72
CA GLY A 18 -22.30 17.38 -4.20
C GLY A 18 -22.71 17.35 -2.73
N ASP A 19 -23.84 16.74 -2.43
CA ASP A 19 -24.25 16.47 -1.07
C ASP A 19 -23.35 15.34 -0.53
N TYR A 20 -22.47 15.67 0.40
CA TYR A 20 -21.71 14.67 1.14
C TYR A 20 -22.65 14.00 2.13
N LEU A 21 -22.86 12.69 1.98
CA LEU A 21 -23.61 11.86 2.92
C LEU A 21 -22.62 11.09 3.79
N LEU A 22 -22.73 11.24 5.12
CA LEU A 22 -22.06 10.34 6.05
C LEU A 22 -22.84 9.01 6.05
N GLU A 23 -22.31 7.99 5.39
CA GLU A 23 -22.95 6.68 5.30
C GLU A 23 -22.70 5.82 6.54
N TRP A 24 -21.53 5.96 7.17
CA TRP A 24 -21.17 5.19 8.36
C TRP A 24 -20.03 5.84 9.16
N GLN A 25 -19.89 5.41 10.41
CA GLN A 25 -18.80 5.80 11.31
C GLN A 25 -18.47 4.62 12.22
N VAL A 26 -17.19 4.29 12.37
CA VAL A 26 -16.72 3.31 13.35
C VAL A 26 -15.92 4.04 14.43
N THR A 27 -16.13 3.68 15.70
CA THR A 27 -15.31 4.21 16.81
C THR A 27 -13.90 3.63 16.71
N GLN A 28 -12.89 4.47 16.91
CA GLN A 28 -11.49 4.11 16.83
C GLN A 28 -10.80 4.47 18.15
N ASP A 29 -9.97 3.58 18.68
CA ASP A 29 -9.12 3.90 19.83
C ASP A 29 -8.08 4.96 19.41
N TYR A 30 -7.62 5.78 20.36
CA TYR A 30 -6.64 6.84 20.09
C TYR A 30 -5.34 6.31 19.46
N TYR A 31 -4.96 5.07 19.77
CA TYR A 31 -3.74 4.46 19.23
C TYR A 31 -3.96 3.58 18.00
N GLU A 32 -5.21 3.32 17.62
CA GLU A 32 -5.50 2.68 16.33
C GLU A 32 -5.16 3.66 15.19
N LYS A 33 -4.74 3.14 14.03
CA LYS A 33 -4.59 3.90 12.78
C LYS A 33 -5.43 3.24 11.66
N GLY A 34 -5.80 3.96 10.60
CA GLY A 34 -6.54 3.45 9.42
C GLY A 34 -7.06 4.61 8.54
N LEU A 35 -7.36 4.50 7.24
CA LEU A 35 -8.02 3.40 6.52
C LEU A 35 -7.66 3.41 5.01
N PRO A 36 -6.92 2.44 4.49
CA PRO A 36 -7.05 2.12 3.08
C PRO A 36 -8.33 1.27 2.88
N PHE A 37 -9.17 1.68 1.93
CA PHE A 37 -10.43 1.03 1.59
C PHE A 37 -10.17 0.03 0.47
N PHE A 38 -10.31 -1.26 0.78
CA PHE A 38 -10.07 -2.33 -0.18
C PHE A 38 -11.29 -3.25 -0.21
N ASP A 39 -11.86 -3.45 -1.39
CA ASP A 39 -12.82 -4.53 -1.61
C ASP A 39 -12.03 -5.85 -1.70
N ILE A 40 -11.76 -6.50 -0.56
CA ILE A 40 -10.97 -7.74 -0.47
C ILE A 40 -11.84 -8.97 -0.70
N ASN A 41 -13.14 -8.91 -0.41
CA ASN A 41 -14.09 -10.01 -0.60
C ASN A 41 -14.73 -10.06 -2.00
N GLY A 42 -14.63 -8.99 -2.79
CA GLY A 42 -15.14 -8.87 -4.15
C GLY A 42 -16.64 -8.56 -4.25
N ASP A 43 -17.27 -8.06 -3.20
CA ASP A 43 -18.70 -7.76 -3.17
C ASP A 43 -19.07 -6.37 -3.75
N GLY A 44 -18.06 -5.57 -4.10
CA GLY A 44 -18.20 -4.22 -4.63
C GLY A 44 -18.25 -3.11 -3.57
N THR A 45 -18.19 -3.47 -2.29
CA THR A 45 -18.09 -2.55 -1.14
C THR A 45 -16.68 -2.67 -0.56
N PRO A 46 -15.98 -1.56 -0.32
CA PRO A 46 -14.67 -1.64 0.34
C PRO A 46 -14.77 -2.01 1.83
N GLU A 47 -13.86 -2.86 2.28
CA GLU A 47 -13.67 -3.15 3.70
C GLU A 47 -12.97 -2.00 4.42
N LEU A 48 -13.28 -1.89 5.72
CA LEU A 48 -12.55 -1.06 6.67
C LEU A 48 -11.31 -1.81 7.18
N CYS A 49 -10.13 -1.19 7.08
CA CYS A 49 -8.89 -1.75 7.59
C CYS A 49 -8.36 -0.95 8.78
N LYS A 50 -8.22 -1.58 9.95
CA LYS A 50 -7.65 -0.97 11.16
C LYS A 50 -6.31 -1.58 11.53
N TYR A 51 -5.41 -0.72 12.03
CA TYR A 51 -4.10 -1.08 12.55
C TYR A 51 -4.04 -0.88 14.05
N TRP A 52 -3.53 -1.88 14.76
CA TRP A 52 -3.16 -1.79 16.17
C TRP A 52 -1.84 -2.50 16.40
N GLY A 53 -0.74 -1.72 16.50
CA GLY A 53 0.60 -2.29 16.64
C GLY A 53 0.91 -3.28 15.51
N ASN A 54 1.10 -4.54 15.86
CA ASN A 54 1.42 -5.63 14.96
C ASN A 54 0.21 -6.37 14.36
N THR A 55 -1.00 -5.82 14.53
CA THR A 55 -2.26 -6.41 14.05
C THR A 55 -2.95 -5.53 13.02
N VAL A 56 -3.46 -6.15 11.96
CA VAL A 56 -4.33 -5.55 10.94
C VAL A 56 -5.67 -6.29 10.93
N THR A 57 -6.78 -5.58 11.12
CA THR A 57 -8.13 -6.16 11.17
C THR A 57 -9.02 -5.57 10.07
N PHE A 58 -9.75 -6.43 9.36
CA PHE A 58 -10.64 -6.09 8.27
C PHE A 58 -12.11 -6.28 8.66
N PHE A 59 -12.92 -5.26 8.45
CA PHE A 59 -14.35 -5.26 8.77
C PHE A 59 -15.17 -5.08 7.49
N ASP A 60 -16.15 -5.94 7.28
CA ASP A 60 -17.03 -5.95 6.12
C ASP A 60 -18.27 -5.08 6.36
N GLY A 61 -18.38 -3.99 5.59
CA GLY A 61 -19.49 -3.04 5.71
C GLY A 61 -20.85 -3.61 5.31
N THR A 62 -20.90 -4.70 4.52
CA THR A 62 -22.14 -5.38 4.12
C THR A 62 -22.61 -6.40 5.16
N GLN A 63 -21.72 -6.82 6.06
CA GLN A 63 -21.98 -7.80 7.11
C GLN A 63 -21.97 -7.18 8.52
N ASP A 64 -22.59 -6.01 8.68
CA ASP A 64 -22.69 -5.30 9.97
C ASP A 64 -21.32 -5.08 10.64
N TRP A 65 -20.30 -4.78 9.82
CA TRP A 65 -18.92 -4.60 10.26
C TRP A 65 -18.35 -5.82 10.98
N ALA A 66 -18.75 -7.02 10.58
CA ALA A 66 -18.14 -8.25 11.05
C ALA A 66 -16.65 -8.27 10.68
N ILE A 67 -15.81 -8.78 11.60
CA ILE A 67 -14.42 -9.06 11.30
C ILE A 67 -14.38 -10.24 10.32
N ILE A 68 -13.85 -10.01 9.13
CA ILE A 68 -13.72 -11.06 8.10
C ILE A 68 -12.29 -11.58 7.97
N TRP A 69 -11.31 -10.82 8.45
CA TRP A 69 -9.91 -11.22 8.48
C TRP A 69 -9.13 -10.44 9.53
N GLU A 70 -8.16 -11.11 10.14
CA GLU A 70 -7.20 -10.51 11.04
C GLU A 70 -5.82 -11.09 10.73
N LEU A 71 -4.81 -10.21 10.67
CA LEU A 71 -3.41 -10.56 10.51
C LEU A 71 -2.63 -10.06 11.73
N GLU A 72 -1.87 -10.95 12.37
CA GLU A 72 -0.95 -10.59 13.44
C GLU A 72 0.48 -10.99 13.05
N ALA A 73 1.40 -10.02 13.07
CA ALA A 73 2.84 -10.31 12.96
C ALA A 73 3.43 -10.52 14.36
N GLN A 74 3.30 -11.73 14.90
CA GLN A 74 3.87 -12.06 16.22
C GLN A 74 5.38 -11.82 16.26
N GLY A 75 5.83 -11.18 17.34
CA GLY A 75 7.23 -10.82 17.55
C GLY A 75 7.69 -9.58 16.79
N PHE A 76 6.75 -8.76 16.28
CA PHE A 76 7.02 -7.46 15.68
C PHE A 76 6.29 -6.37 16.48
N ASP A 77 6.76 -5.13 16.36
CA ASP A 77 6.16 -3.97 17.02
C ASP A 77 5.03 -3.37 16.17
N GLU A 78 5.16 -3.47 14.86
CA GLU A 78 4.21 -2.92 13.90
C GLU A 78 4.00 -3.86 12.71
N LEU A 79 2.77 -3.90 12.19
CA LEU A 79 2.43 -4.52 10.91
C LEU A 79 1.66 -3.51 10.09
N LEU A 80 2.18 -3.21 8.90
CA LEU A 80 1.52 -2.33 7.94
C LEU A 80 1.15 -3.11 6.69
N LEU A 81 -0.12 -3.09 6.30
CA LEU A 81 -0.56 -3.50 4.98
C LEU A 81 -0.27 -2.34 4.03
N TRP A 82 0.54 -2.62 3.02
CA TRP A 82 0.94 -1.65 2.03
C TRP A 82 -0.05 -1.59 0.87
N ASP A 83 -0.28 -2.73 0.22
CA ASP A 83 -1.13 -2.83 -0.95
C ASP A 83 -1.58 -4.28 -1.20
N PHE A 84 -2.51 -4.44 -2.13
CA PHE A 84 -2.88 -5.73 -2.71
C PHE A 84 -2.41 -5.83 -4.15
N PHE A 85 -1.92 -7.00 -4.53
CA PHE A 85 -1.54 -7.30 -5.92
C PHE A 85 -2.07 -8.65 -6.37
N GLN A 86 -1.99 -8.93 -7.67
CA GLN A 86 -2.44 -10.21 -8.24
C GLN A 86 -1.24 -11.11 -8.48
N LEU A 87 -1.34 -12.34 -7.98
CA LEU A 87 -0.37 -13.41 -8.25
C LEU A 87 -1.15 -14.69 -8.55
N ASP A 88 -0.86 -15.30 -9.70
CA ASP A 88 -1.56 -16.50 -10.18
C ASP A 88 -3.09 -16.38 -10.21
N GLY A 89 -3.59 -15.18 -10.53
CA GLY A 89 -5.02 -14.86 -10.57
C GLY A 89 -5.69 -14.73 -9.20
N GLN A 90 -4.91 -14.67 -8.13
CA GLN A 90 -5.38 -14.47 -6.76
C GLN A 90 -4.82 -13.18 -6.17
N LYS A 91 -5.66 -12.47 -5.43
CA LYS A 91 -5.24 -11.28 -4.69
C LYS A 91 -4.34 -11.69 -3.52
N LYS A 92 -3.22 -11.00 -3.35
CA LYS A 92 -2.24 -11.18 -2.27
C LYS A 92 -2.07 -9.87 -1.52
N ALA A 93 -1.86 -9.94 -0.21
CA ALA A 93 -1.56 -8.79 0.62
C ALA A 93 -0.04 -8.61 0.76
N LEU A 94 0.47 -7.42 0.46
CA LEU A 94 1.84 -7.03 0.78
C LEU A 94 1.86 -6.29 2.12
N CYS A 95 2.63 -6.80 3.07
CA CYS A 95 2.80 -6.17 4.38
C CYS A 95 4.27 -5.94 4.74
N PHE A 96 4.51 -4.90 5.54
CA PHE A 96 5.76 -4.62 6.22
C PHE A 96 5.60 -4.86 7.71
N ALA A 97 6.32 -5.86 8.24
CA ALA A 97 6.39 -6.14 9.67
C ALA A 97 7.67 -5.49 10.22
N ASN A 98 7.54 -4.57 11.18
CA ASN A 98 8.65 -3.75 11.67
C ASN A 98 8.97 -4.04 13.13
N MET A 99 10.27 -4.12 13.42
CA MET A 99 10.82 -3.92 14.75
C MET A 99 11.24 -2.46 14.87
N ILE A 100 10.87 -1.81 15.97
CA ILE A 100 11.09 -0.38 16.19
C ILE A 100 11.80 -0.16 17.52
N TYR A 101 11.43 -0.88 18.59
CA TYR A 101 11.90 -0.58 19.94
C TYR A 101 13.25 -1.20 20.28
N GLU A 102 13.50 -2.46 19.87
CA GLU A 102 14.75 -3.17 20.19
C GLU A 102 15.84 -2.94 19.15
N GLU A 103 15.43 -3.02 17.88
CA GLU A 103 16.24 -2.71 16.70
C GLU A 103 15.30 -2.14 15.65
N THR A 104 15.80 -1.28 14.78
CA THR A 104 15.03 -0.80 13.64
C THR A 104 15.25 -1.74 12.47
N SER A 105 14.27 -2.60 12.21
CA SER A 105 14.34 -3.54 11.10
C SER A 105 12.96 -3.79 10.47
N THR A 106 12.96 -4.09 9.17
CA THR A 106 11.77 -4.40 8.40
C THR A 106 11.86 -5.82 7.83
N THR A 107 10.76 -6.56 7.93
CA THR A 107 10.53 -7.80 7.20
C THR A 107 9.37 -7.62 6.23
N VAL A 108 9.62 -7.89 4.95
CA VAL A 108 8.56 -7.89 3.92
C VAL A 108 7.85 -9.23 3.96
N ARG A 109 6.52 -9.21 3.97
CA ARG A 109 5.68 -10.41 4.02
C ARG A 109 4.59 -10.33 2.99
N VAL A 110 4.32 -11.45 2.33
CA VAL A 110 3.17 -11.59 1.44
C VAL A 110 2.24 -12.67 1.98
N TYR A 111 0.94 -12.40 1.98
CA TYR A 111 -0.10 -13.30 2.46
C TYR A 111 -1.09 -13.61 1.36
N ASP A 112 -1.55 -14.87 1.34
CA ASP A 112 -2.85 -15.19 0.74
C ASP A 112 -3.95 -14.51 1.54
N LEU A 113 -5.00 -14.03 0.86
CA LEU A 113 -6.19 -13.52 1.55
C LEU A 113 -6.75 -14.56 2.51
N TYR A 114 -7.14 -14.12 3.70
CA TYR A 114 -7.69 -14.94 4.77
C TYR A 114 -6.72 -15.96 5.39
N SER A 115 -5.45 -15.96 4.98
CA SER A 115 -4.39 -16.71 5.66
C SER A 115 -3.83 -15.89 6.83
N ASP A 116 -3.46 -16.55 7.92
CA ASP A 116 -2.69 -15.97 9.04
C ASP A 116 -1.17 -16.19 8.87
N THR A 117 -0.78 -17.04 7.92
CA THR A 117 0.59 -17.45 7.67
C THR A 117 1.07 -16.81 6.36
N PRO A 118 2.25 -16.15 6.35
CA PRO A 118 2.77 -15.57 5.12
C PRO A 118 3.07 -16.67 4.11
N LEU A 119 2.68 -16.44 2.85
CA LEU A 119 3.05 -17.24 1.70
C LEU A 119 4.59 -17.28 1.58
N TRP A 120 5.22 -16.12 1.72
CA TRP A 120 6.65 -15.97 1.87
C TRP A 120 6.98 -14.73 2.69
N GLN A 121 8.20 -14.67 3.21
CA GLN A 121 8.75 -13.48 3.86
C GLN A 121 10.24 -13.34 3.57
N THR A 122 10.75 -12.10 3.62
CA THR A 122 12.20 -11.88 3.59
C THR A 122 12.84 -12.25 4.92
N ARG A 123 14.18 -12.30 4.94
CA ARG A 123 14.91 -12.10 6.21
C ARG A 123 14.64 -10.70 6.76
N SER A 124 14.93 -10.50 8.04
CA SER A 124 14.97 -9.15 8.61
C SER A 124 16.01 -8.29 7.89
N LEU A 125 15.61 -7.07 7.53
CA LEU A 125 16.42 -6.07 6.84
C LEU A 125 16.64 -4.88 7.76
N ASN A 126 17.89 -4.48 7.98
CA ASN A 126 18.23 -3.38 8.88
C ASN A 126 17.76 -2.04 8.31
N GLY A 127 16.99 -1.29 9.08
CA GLY A 127 16.40 -0.03 8.67
C GLY A 127 14.88 -0.10 8.56
N TYR A 128 14.28 1.07 8.32
CA TYR A 128 12.84 1.25 8.19
C TYR A 128 12.48 1.43 6.71
N TYR A 129 11.41 0.78 6.25
CA TYR A 129 10.94 0.91 4.88
C TYR A 129 10.46 2.34 4.57
N SER A 130 10.54 2.77 3.30
CA SER A 130 9.95 4.03 2.84
C SER A 130 8.59 3.81 2.18
N TYR A 131 8.61 3.73 0.85
CA TYR A 131 7.47 3.49 -0.01
C TYR A 131 7.73 2.17 -0.74
N ALA A 132 6.67 1.54 -1.25
CA ALA A 132 6.80 0.41 -2.14
C ALA A 132 5.91 0.56 -3.38
N THR A 133 6.42 0.05 -4.50
CA THR A 133 5.72 -0.01 -5.78
C THR A 133 5.72 -1.47 -6.24
N ILE A 134 4.56 -1.96 -6.65
CA ILE A 134 4.40 -3.31 -7.20
C ILE A 134 4.15 -3.17 -8.70
N THR A 135 5.02 -3.76 -9.52
CA THR A 135 4.93 -3.58 -10.97
C THR A 135 5.79 -4.57 -11.74
N ASP A 136 5.30 -5.04 -12.89
CA ASP A 136 6.10 -5.75 -13.90
C ASP A 136 7.13 -4.79 -14.53
N LEU A 137 8.37 -4.85 -14.07
CA LEU A 137 9.48 -3.98 -14.42
C LEU A 137 10.14 -4.42 -15.74
N ASP A 138 10.27 -5.73 -15.95
CA ASP A 138 11.11 -6.29 -17.02
C ASP A 138 10.34 -7.02 -18.14
N LYS A 139 9.02 -7.16 -18.00
CA LYS A 139 8.11 -7.85 -18.93
C LYS A 139 8.41 -9.33 -19.12
N GLN A 140 9.16 -9.97 -18.23
CA GLN A 140 9.55 -11.37 -18.36
C GLN A 140 8.64 -12.30 -17.58
N SER A 141 8.40 -12.07 -16.29
CA SER A 141 7.44 -12.89 -15.53
C SER A 141 7.01 -12.30 -14.19
N GLY A 142 5.76 -11.81 -14.13
CA GLY A 142 5.13 -11.38 -12.89
C GLY A 142 5.46 -9.95 -12.51
N ASP A 143 4.90 -9.49 -11.41
CA ASP A 143 5.26 -8.18 -10.85
C ASP A 143 6.51 -8.31 -9.96
N GLU A 144 7.29 -7.24 -9.88
CA GLU A 144 8.30 -7.03 -8.86
C GLU A 144 7.78 -6.14 -7.73
N ILE A 145 8.32 -6.34 -6.53
CA ILE A 145 8.13 -5.45 -5.39
C ILE A 145 9.38 -4.61 -5.23
N LEU A 146 9.25 -3.32 -5.53
CA LEU A 146 10.28 -2.33 -5.35
C LEU A 146 10.00 -1.58 -4.05
N PHE A 147 10.96 -1.53 -3.15
CA PHE A 147 10.87 -0.71 -1.95
C PHE A 147 12.26 -0.21 -1.58
N GLY A 148 12.35 0.78 -0.71
CA GLY A 148 13.64 1.00 -0.08
C GLY A 148 13.59 1.14 1.40
N LEU A 149 14.79 1.22 1.92
CA LEU A 149 15.11 0.92 3.30
C LEU A 149 16.08 1.98 3.78
N ASN A 150 15.70 2.67 4.85
CA ASN A 150 16.43 3.78 5.44
C ASN A 150 17.03 3.33 6.76
N GLU A 151 18.35 3.46 6.90
CA GLU A 151 19.08 3.21 8.13
C GLU A 151 19.54 4.54 8.73
N TYR A 152 19.16 4.81 9.98
CA TYR A 152 19.60 5.98 10.72
C TYR A 152 20.89 5.68 11.48
N HIS A 153 21.89 6.55 11.29
CA HIS A 153 23.20 6.47 11.94
C HIS A 153 23.30 7.53 13.03
N SER A 154 23.07 7.13 14.28
CA SER A 154 23.02 8.05 15.43
C SER A 154 24.36 8.73 15.75
N ASN A 155 25.48 8.11 15.37
CA ASN A 155 26.83 8.65 15.57
C ASN A 155 27.13 9.85 14.64
N THR A 156 26.51 9.89 13.47
CA THR A 156 26.70 10.95 12.47
C THR A 156 25.45 11.79 12.23
N ASP A 157 24.34 11.46 12.90
CA ASP A 157 23.01 12.07 12.70
C ASP A 157 22.62 12.13 11.22
N SER A 158 22.75 10.99 10.54
CA SER A 158 22.57 10.89 9.08
C SER A 158 21.84 9.62 8.69
N TYR A 159 21.20 9.63 7.53
CA TYR A 159 20.60 8.44 6.94
C TYR A 159 21.47 7.85 5.83
N THR A 160 21.40 6.54 5.69
CA THR A 160 21.78 5.85 4.46
C THR A 160 20.63 5.01 3.96
N SER A 161 20.58 4.80 2.65
CA SER A 161 19.44 4.15 2.01
C SER A 161 19.88 3.10 1.00
N ARG A 162 18.99 2.13 0.76
CA ARG A 162 19.10 1.12 -0.30
C ARG A 162 17.76 0.91 -0.99
N LEU A 163 17.80 0.67 -2.29
CA LEU A 163 16.68 0.17 -3.08
C LEU A 163 16.75 -1.36 -3.16
N TYR A 164 15.62 -2.01 -2.95
CA TYR A 164 15.42 -3.44 -3.11
C TYR A 164 14.40 -3.70 -4.21
N ILE A 165 14.66 -4.73 -5.01
CA ILE A 165 13.71 -5.29 -5.98
C ILE A 165 13.59 -6.78 -5.67
N LEU A 166 12.38 -7.20 -5.33
CA LEU A 166 12.05 -8.60 -5.07
C LEU A 166 11.12 -9.12 -6.15
N ASP A 167 11.31 -10.39 -6.49
CA ASP A 167 10.32 -11.17 -7.23
C ASP A 167 9.05 -11.31 -6.36
N ALA A 168 7.88 -10.82 -6.82
CA ALA A 168 6.67 -10.81 -5.98
C ALA A 168 6.11 -12.22 -5.71
N ALA A 169 6.43 -13.19 -6.57
CA ALA A 169 5.96 -14.57 -6.43
C ALA A 169 6.68 -15.31 -5.30
N THR A 170 7.97 -15.04 -5.09
CA THR A 170 8.84 -15.82 -4.21
C THR A 170 9.48 -15.01 -3.07
N GLY A 171 9.48 -13.68 -3.16
CA GLY A 171 10.22 -12.81 -2.26
C GLY A 171 11.73 -12.83 -2.47
N SER A 172 12.20 -13.50 -3.51
CA SER A 172 13.63 -13.59 -3.83
C SER A 172 14.15 -12.24 -4.29
N SER A 173 15.30 -11.81 -3.77
CA SER A 173 15.94 -10.57 -4.21
C SER A 173 16.48 -10.74 -5.63
N GLN A 174 15.96 -9.93 -6.55
CA GLN A 174 16.46 -9.82 -7.92
C GLN A 174 17.54 -8.74 -8.02
N PHE A 175 17.40 -7.66 -7.25
CA PHE A 175 18.36 -6.56 -7.20
C PHE A 175 18.40 -5.90 -5.81
N VAL A 176 19.60 -5.44 -5.43
CA VAL A 176 19.81 -4.54 -4.29
C VAL A 176 20.82 -3.49 -4.73
N SER A 177 20.50 -2.21 -4.54
CA SER A 177 21.42 -1.13 -4.89
C SER A 177 22.63 -1.09 -3.97
N GLU A 178 23.66 -0.38 -4.41
CA GLU A 178 24.65 0.17 -3.49
C GLU A 178 23.98 1.09 -2.46
N THR A 179 24.66 1.32 -1.33
CA THR A 179 24.21 2.28 -0.34
C THR A 179 24.44 3.70 -0.85
N PHE A 180 23.43 4.55 -0.76
CA PHE A 180 23.55 5.99 -0.97
C PHE A 180 23.23 6.75 0.31
N GLY A 181 23.85 7.93 0.48
CA GLY A 181 23.62 8.79 1.65
C GLY A 181 22.35 9.62 1.48
N GLY A 182 21.58 9.76 2.56
CA GLY A 182 20.29 10.47 2.58
C GLY A 182 19.12 9.56 2.89
N TYR A 183 17.94 10.16 3.04
CA TYR A 183 16.69 9.48 3.36
C TYR A 183 15.89 9.30 2.08
N MET A 184 15.68 8.06 1.66
CA MET A 184 14.95 7.76 0.45
C MET A 184 13.43 7.89 0.63
N ILE A 185 12.81 8.62 -0.29
CA ILE A 185 11.38 8.67 -0.55
C ILE A 185 11.13 8.03 -1.93
N GLY A 186 10.20 7.08 -1.99
CA GLY A 186 10.02 6.18 -3.13
C GLY A 186 10.38 4.73 -2.76
N PRO A 187 10.54 3.84 -3.75
CA PRO A 187 10.70 4.10 -5.18
C PRO A 187 9.37 4.30 -5.92
N TYR A 188 9.45 4.97 -7.08
CA TYR A 188 8.38 5.10 -8.07
C TYR A 188 8.83 4.40 -9.36
N ALA A 189 7.90 3.78 -10.08
CA ALA A 189 8.19 3.11 -11.34
C ALA A 189 7.19 3.49 -12.44
N GLY A 190 7.68 3.61 -13.67
CA GLY A 190 6.88 3.96 -14.85
C GLY A 190 7.74 4.01 -16.11
N ASP A 191 7.10 3.94 -17.27
CA ASP A 191 7.77 4.13 -18.57
C ASP A 191 7.85 5.63 -18.86
N TYR A 192 9.03 6.22 -18.61
CA TYR A 192 9.25 7.66 -18.68
C TYR A 192 9.96 8.09 -19.97
N ASP A 193 10.66 7.18 -20.65
CA ASP A 193 11.33 7.47 -21.92
C ASP A 193 10.60 6.91 -23.15
N GLY A 194 9.57 6.10 -22.96
CA GLY A 194 8.69 5.58 -24.02
C GLY A 194 9.26 4.37 -24.76
N ASP A 195 10.30 3.71 -24.25
CA ASP A 195 10.86 2.49 -24.85
C ASP A 195 10.07 1.21 -24.47
N GLY A 196 9.11 1.36 -23.56
CA GLY A 196 8.25 0.30 -23.08
C GLY A 196 8.83 -0.47 -21.89
N PHE A 197 10.03 -0.17 -21.41
CA PHE A 197 10.48 -0.62 -20.10
C PHE A 197 10.10 0.43 -19.04
N LYS A 198 10.12 0.03 -17.77
CA LYS A 198 9.82 0.95 -16.67
C LYS A 198 11.14 1.38 -16.04
N GLU A 199 11.32 2.68 -15.89
CA GLU A 199 12.42 3.26 -15.11
C GLU A 199 11.99 3.39 -13.66
N ILE A 200 13.01 3.44 -12.79
CA ILE A 200 12.83 3.61 -11.36
C ILE A 200 13.30 5.01 -10.97
N LEU A 201 12.43 5.78 -10.33
CA LEU A 201 12.78 7.06 -9.71
C LEU A 201 12.85 6.90 -8.20
N ILE A 202 13.93 7.43 -7.64
CA ILE A 202 14.13 7.56 -6.20
C ILE A 202 14.40 9.03 -5.88
N ASN A 203 13.89 9.49 -4.75
CA ASN A 203 14.16 10.82 -4.20
C ASN A 203 14.93 10.64 -2.89
N ILE A 204 16.03 11.36 -2.69
CA ILE A 204 16.98 11.18 -1.58
C ILE A 204 17.37 12.54 -1.00
#